data_AF-A0A0N4YLY0-F1
#
_entry.id   AF-A0A0N4YLY0-F1
#
_cell.length_a   1.000
_cell.length_b   1.000
_cell.length_c   1.000
_cell.angle_alpha   90.00
_cell.angle_beta   90.00
_cell.angle_gamma   90.00
#
_symmetry.space_group_name_H-M   'P 1'
#
loop_
_entity.id
_entity.type
_entity.pdbx_description
1 polymer ?
#
loop_
_entity_poly.entity_id
_entity_poly.type
_entity_poly.pdbx_seq_one_letter_code
_entity_poly.pdbx_strand_id
1 'polypeptide(L)'
;MTPSAITDHRELRTFVTRGPQVRSTIDPTSLAGESLTTYLEWKLNDELRIVNKSLSAEIESIRPLDLSAEIAGGDEPRRIRSTELSHSCPERFISIFYTIDETFGRDTVKNTIKYMLHKYAYTAVQVVDWEKAVVEVTGNEHAGQMLREWFLRKTRPVLQLTVSPKSVQFEQMTDDVWTVPVEIAGSSGVHLAAVTEKSLTLPYSSNDYVIADPARKSTAMIIYDADSYIRLIRCWDDTRCPANRDALRGIVRDLVAVLLTDRLPAPQLVDIPKWKAVFKFARGNRLLSGNAACCSDYAISRTVEIACTWVVRDTCEKIRLFNTVATTAGV
;
A
#
# COMPACT_ATOMS: atom_id res chain seq x y z
N MET A 1 20.78 36.67 -36.21
CA MET A 1 21.53 35.41 -36.47
C MET A 1 21.23 34.46 -35.33
N THR A 2 20.37 33.48 -35.57
CA THR A 2 20.26 32.28 -34.75
C THR A 2 21.50 31.40 -34.95
N PRO A 3 21.90 30.68 -33.89
CA PRO A 3 21.92 29.22 -33.93
C PRO A 3 21.27 28.64 -32.65
N SER A 4 20.23 27.80 -32.73
CA SER A 4 20.26 26.35 -33.03
C SER A 4 20.88 25.49 -31.92
N ALA A 5 19.98 24.95 -31.09
CA ALA A 5 19.97 23.76 -30.24
C ALA A 5 21.16 22.77 -30.24
N ILE A 6 21.53 22.30 -29.03
CA ILE A 6 21.82 20.88 -28.75
C ILE A 6 21.20 20.53 -27.37
N THR A 7 20.10 19.78 -27.42
CA THR A 7 19.59 18.91 -26.36
C THR A 7 20.58 17.77 -26.10
N ASP A 8 21.02 17.56 -24.86
CA ASP A 8 21.65 16.29 -24.47
C ASP A 8 21.22 15.85 -23.06
N HIS A 9 20.25 14.94 -23.02
CA HIS A 9 19.69 14.30 -21.82
C HIS A 9 20.60 13.17 -21.28
N ARG A 10 21.94 13.30 -21.38
CA ARG A 10 22.88 12.21 -21.07
C ARG A 10 23.66 12.31 -19.76
N GLU A 11 23.63 13.44 -19.06
CA GLU A 11 24.49 13.62 -17.87
C GLU A 11 23.91 13.09 -16.54
N LEU A 12 22.66 12.62 -16.51
CA LEU A 12 22.07 11.98 -15.33
C LEU A 12 22.26 10.45 -15.27
N ARG A 13 22.92 9.83 -16.27
CA ARG A 13 23.10 8.37 -16.35
C ARG A 13 24.49 7.86 -15.98
N THR A 14 25.41 8.71 -15.54
CA THR A 14 26.81 8.31 -15.25
C THR A 14 27.11 8.11 -13.77
N PHE A 15 26.10 8.16 -12.90
CA PHE A 15 26.19 7.59 -11.55
C PHE A 15 25.81 6.11 -11.64
N VAL A 16 26.65 5.23 -11.11
CA VAL A 16 26.49 3.75 -11.09
C VAL A 16 26.95 3.06 -12.37
N THR A 17 28.23 2.64 -12.38
CA THR A 17 28.67 1.24 -12.61
C THR A 17 30.17 1.16 -12.94
N ARG A 18 30.95 0.46 -12.11
CA ARG A 18 32.09 -0.36 -12.53
C ARG A 18 32.04 -1.67 -11.72
N GLY A 19 32.04 -2.81 -12.43
CA GLY A 19 31.70 -4.17 -11.96
C GLY A 19 32.75 -4.88 -11.06
N PRO A 20 32.77 -6.25 -10.91
CA PRO A 20 32.30 -7.28 -11.86
C PRO A 20 31.42 -8.45 -11.31
N GLN A 21 30.82 -9.18 -12.26
CA GLN A 21 30.29 -10.56 -12.32
C GLN A 21 29.43 -11.20 -11.18
N VAL A 22 28.13 -11.34 -11.54
CA VAL A 22 27.21 -12.49 -11.35
C VAL A 22 27.17 -13.21 -9.99
N ARG A 23 26.33 -12.67 -9.10
CA ARG A 23 25.30 -13.43 -8.37
C ARG A 23 24.00 -12.61 -8.40
N SER A 24 22.88 -13.24 -8.74
CA SER A 24 21.57 -12.61 -8.93
C SER A 24 20.90 -12.23 -7.60
N THR A 25 21.49 -11.28 -6.88
CA THR A 25 20.86 -10.60 -5.75
C THR A 25 20.89 -9.12 -6.07
N ILE A 26 19.73 -8.56 -6.42
CA ILE A 26 19.58 -7.12 -6.59
C ILE A 26 19.94 -6.47 -5.26
N ASP A 27 20.89 -5.53 -5.27
CA ASP A 27 21.32 -4.81 -4.07
C ASP A 27 20.21 -3.84 -3.62
N PRO A 28 19.71 -3.91 -2.37
CA PRO A 28 18.75 -2.95 -1.82
C PRO A 28 19.17 -1.49 -2.02
N THR A 29 20.47 -1.23 -2.11
CA THR A 29 21.04 0.09 -2.36
C THR A 29 20.78 0.58 -3.79
N SER A 30 20.93 -0.28 -4.80
CA SER A 30 20.64 0.10 -6.20
C SER A 30 19.15 0.34 -6.39
N LEU A 31 18.31 -0.43 -5.68
CA LEU A 31 16.86 -0.25 -5.65
C LEU A 31 16.44 1.10 -5.05
N ALA A 32 17.11 1.57 -4.00
CA ALA A 32 16.85 2.88 -3.41
C ALA A 32 17.12 4.02 -4.41
N GLY A 33 18.22 3.96 -5.17
CA GLY A 33 18.57 4.97 -6.18
C GLY A 33 17.59 5.02 -7.36
N GLU A 34 17.24 3.86 -7.93
CA GLU A 34 16.28 3.78 -9.03
C GLU A 34 14.89 4.26 -8.60
N SER A 35 14.41 3.80 -7.44
CA SER A 35 13.10 4.20 -6.91
C SER A 35 13.00 5.68 -6.58
N LEU A 36 14.09 6.26 -6.05
CA LEU A 36 14.16 7.67 -5.73
C LEU A 36 14.06 8.52 -7.01
N THR A 37 14.71 8.09 -8.08
CA THR A 37 14.67 8.78 -9.37
C THR A 37 13.24 8.86 -9.89
N THR A 38 12.52 7.74 -9.91
CA THR A 38 11.11 7.70 -10.34
C THR A 38 10.20 8.51 -9.40
N TYR A 39 10.42 8.43 -8.09
CA TYR A 39 9.66 9.24 -7.12
C TYR A 39 9.82 10.74 -7.38
N LEU A 40 11.06 11.20 -7.57
CA LEU A 40 11.35 12.61 -7.85
C LEU A 40 10.79 13.05 -9.19
N GLU A 41 10.82 12.18 -10.21
CA GLU A 41 10.16 12.44 -11.49
C GLU A 41 8.66 12.71 -11.30
N TRP A 42 7.95 11.83 -10.59
CA TRP A 42 6.51 12.00 -10.34
C TRP A 42 6.22 13.25 -9.50
N LYS A 43 7.03 13.50 -8.46
CA LYS A 43 6.89 14.69 -7.60
C LYS A 43 7.12 15.98 -8.37
N LEU A 44 8.17 16.06 -9.18
CA LEU A 44 8.45 17.23 -10.03
C LEU A 44 7.36 17.45 -11.07
N ASN A 45 6.85 16.38 -11.69
CA ASN A 45 5.76 16.47 -12.66
C ASN A 45 4.48 17.05 -12.02
N ASP A 46 4.16 16.67 -10.79
CA ASP A 46 3.02 17.18 -10.03
C ASP A 46 3.23 18.65 -9.60
N GLU A 47 4.37 18.97 -8.98
CA GLU A 47 4.69 20.32 -8.50
C GLU A 47 4.78 21.35 -9.64
N LEU A 48 5.40 20.98 -10.76
CA LEU A 48 5.57 21.84 -11.93
C LEU A 48 4.39 21.76 -12.91
N ARG A 49 3.40 20.88 -12.65
CA ARG A 49 2.23 20.64 -13.50
C ARG A 49 2.60 20.32 -14.96
N ILE A 50 3.69 19.56 -15.15
CA ILE A 50 4.19 19.16 -16.48
C ILE A 50 3.21 18.18 -17.14
N VAL A 51 2.65 17.27 -16.34
CA VAL A 51 1.66 16.27 -16.75
C VAL A 51 0.39 16.46 -15.92
N ASN A 52 -0.79 16.23 -16.50
CA ASN A 52 -2.05 16.28 -15.75
C ASN A 52 -2.27 15.00 -14.91
N LYS A 53 -1.34 14.74 -13.99
CA LYS A 53 -1.38 13.61 -13.05
C LYS A 53 -0.76 14.05 -11.73
N SER A 54 -1.43 13.73 -10.62
CA SER A 54 -0.89 13.97 -9.29
C SER A 54 0.02 12.83 -8.84
N LEU A 55 0.95 13.12 -7.93
CA LEU A 55 1.81 12.11 -7.30
C LEU A 55 0.98 11.03 -6.62
N SER A 56 -0.09 11.43 -5.91
CA SER A 56 -1.00 10.50 -5.24
C SER A 56 -1.70 9.53 -6.22
N ALA A 57 -2.00 9.97 -7.44
CA ALA A 57 -2.63 9.13 -8.46
C ALA A 57 -1.64 8.12 -9.08
N GLU A 58 -0.38 8.51 -9.30
CA GLU A 58 0.65 7.57 -9.75
C GLU A 58 0.93 6.52 -8.65
N ILE A 59 1.00 6.92 -7.38
CA ILE A 59 1.14 6.00 -6.25
C ILE A 59 -0.05 5.03 -6.15
N GLU A 60 -1.26 5.51 -6.38
CA GLU A 60 -2.45 4.64 -6.41
C GLU A 60 -2.41 3.64 -7.57
N SER A 61 -1.82 4.01 -8.70
CA SER A 61 -1.74 3.15 -9.89
C SER A 61 -0.84 1.92 -9.68
N ILE A 62 0.21 2.05 -8.85
CA ILE A 62 1.16 0.98 -8.55
C ILE A 62 0.78 0.15 -7.30
N ARG A 63 -0.37 0.46 -6.69
CA ARG A 63 -0.87 -0.27 -5.52
C ARG A 63 -1.37 -1.66 -5.96
N PRO A 64 -0.91 -2.75 -5.34
CA PRO A 64 -1.20 -4.08 -5.85
C PRO A 64 -2.68 -4.43 -5.67
N LEU A 65 -3.25 -5.06 -6.69
CA LEU A 65 -4.65 -5.53 -6.70
C LEU A 65 -4.80 -6.94 -6.11
N ASP A 66 -3.69 -7.64 -5.93
CA ASP A 66 -3.60 -9.00 -5.42
C ASP A 66 -2.25 -9.15 -4.69
N LEU A 67 -2.31 -9.57 -3.43
CA LEU A 67 -1.13 -9.78 -2.59
C LEU A 67 -0.68 -11.25 -2.54
N SER A 68 -1.37 -12.16 -3.25
CA SER A 68 -1.10 -13.59 -3.19
C SER A 68 0.35 -13.92 -3.56
N ALA A 69 0.91 -13.23 -4.56
CA ALA A 69 2.31 -13.41 -4.97
C ALA A 69 3.34 -12.84 -3.99
N GLU A 70 2.97 -11.83 -3.20
CA GLU A 70 3.84 -11.25 -2.17
C GLU A 70 3.82 -12.08 -0.88
N ILE A 71 2.67 -12.70 -0.54
CA ILE A 71 2.48 -13.44 0.72
C ILE A 71 2.79 -14.93 0.59
N ALA A 72 2.65 -15.53 -0.60
CA ALA A 72 2.93 -16.95 -0.85
C ALA A 72 4.44 -17.25 -0.92
N GLY A 73 5.22 -16.84 0.09
CA GLY A 73 6.64 -17.17 0.25
C GLY A 73 6.94 -18.67 0.44
N GLY A 74 6.37 -19.54 -0.39
CA GLY A 74 6.87 -20.87 -0.64
C GLY A 74 8.04 -20.83 -1.62
N ASP A 75 9.01 -21.71 -1.42
CA ASP A 75 10.17 -21.99 -2.27
C ASP A 75 9.78 -22.46 -3.70
N GLU A 76 9.04 -21.67 -4.46
CA GLU A 76 8.98 -21.80 -5.90
C GLU A 76 10.07 -20.89 -6.46
N PRO A 77 11.23 -21.42 -6.89
CA PRO A 77 12.14 -20.65 -7.72
C PRO A 77 11.31 -20.28 -8.93
N ARG A 78 11.05 -18.98 -9.14
CA ARG A 78 10.42 -18.50 -10.36
C ARG A 78 11.12 -19.22 -11.51
N ARG A 79 10.43 -20.18 -12.14
CA ARG A 79 10.68 -20.53 -13.54
C ARG A 79 10.19 -19.31 -14.30
N ILE A 80 10.99 -18.25 -14.25
CA ILE A 80 10.97 -17.17 -15.22
C ILE A 80 11.22 -17.90 -16.52
N ARG A 81 10.16 -18.11 -17.31
CA ARG A 81 10.32 -18.40 -18.72
C ARG A 81 11.12 -17.23 -19.27
N SER A 82 12.39 -17.53 -19.52
CA SER A 82 13.39 -16.66 -20.09
C SER A 82 12.87 -16.09 -21.41
N THR A 83 12.47 -14.81 -21.45
CA THR A 83 12.54 -13.96 -22.66
C THR A 83 12.10 -12.50 -22.49
N GLU A 84 11.76 -11.99 -21.30
CA GLU A 84 11.50 -10.55 -21.13
C GLU A 84 12.55 -9.89 -20.24
N LEU A 85 13.45 -9.14 -20.87
CA LEU A 85 14.27 -8.14 -20.22
C LEU A 85 13.34 -7.12 -19.55
N SER A 86 13.21 -7.20 -18.23
CA SER A 86 12.82 -6.07 -17.37
C SER A 86 13.38 -6.33 -15.98
N HIS A 87 14.68 -6.09 -15.82
CA HIS A 87 15.32 -5.92 -14.52
C HIS A 87 14.90 -4.57 -13.91
N SER A 88 13.59 -4.31 -13.78
CA SER A 88 13.08 -3.08 -13.19
C SER A 88 12.94 -3.22 -11.68
N CYS A 89 13.35 -2.18 -10.95
CA CYS A 89 13.05 -2.01 -9.54
C CYS A 89 11.54 -2.23 -9.28
N PRO A 90 11.14 -3.08 -8.32
CA PRO A 90 9.75 -3.22 -7.93
C PRO A 90 9.13 -1.86 -7.55
N GLU A 91 8.03 -1.49 -8.21
CA GLU A 91 7.36 -0.19 -8.05
C GLU A 91 7.03 0.15 -6.60
N ARG A 92 6.86 -0.87 -5.75
CA ARG A 92 6.64 -0.74 -4.31
C ARG A 92 7.63 0.18 -3.61
N PHE A 93 8.89 0.17 -4.02
CA PHE A 93 9.95 0.93 -3.35
C PHE A 93 9.79 2.44 -3.58
N ILE A 94 9.17 2.86 -4.68
CA ILE A 94 8.82 4.26 -4.97
C ILE A 94 7.87 4.78 -3.88
N SER A 95 6.92 3.92 -3.46
CA SER A 95 5.91 4.28 -2.46
C SER A 95 6.45 4.49 -1.05
N ILE A 96 7.68 4.04 -0.76
CA ILE A 96 8.36 4.29 0.52
C ILE A 96 8.68 5.78 0.66
N PHE A 97 9.25 6.38 -0.39
CA PHE A 97 9.58 7.81 -0.39
C PHE A 97 8.33 8.68 -0.29
N TYR A 98 7.26 8.30 -1.00
CA TYR A 98 5.95 8.95 -0.86
C TYR A 98 5.43 8.90 0.57
N THR A 99 5.44 7.71 1.18
CA THR A 99 4.96 7.55 2.55
C THR A 99 5.77 8.40 3.52
N ILE A 100 7.10 8.44 3.37
CA ILE A 100 7.97 9.25 4.22
C ILE A 100 7.63 10.74 4.12
N ASP A 101 7.51 11.27 2.90
CA ASP A 101 7.17 12.68 2.69
C ASP A 101 5.76 13.01 3.21
N GLU A 102 4.75 12.18 2.95
CA GLU A 102 3.38 12.51 3.34
C GLU A 102 3.09 12.31 4.84
N THR A 103 3.84 11.43 5.52
CA THR A 103 3.63 11.14 6.96
C THR A 103 4.59 11.86 7.89
N PHE A 104 5.85 12.08 7.50
CA PHE A 104 6.86 12.76 8.33
C PHE A 104 7.15 14.20 7.88
N GLY A 105 6.54 14.66 6.77
CA GLY A 105 6.54 16.05 6.32
C GLY A 105 7.00 16.18 4.87
N ARG A 106 6.31 17.01 4.07
CA ARG A 106 6.42 17.07 2.60
C ARG A 106 7.80 17.37 2.01
N ASP A 107 8.73 17.82 2.84
CA ASP A 107 10.09 18.15 2.46
C ASP A 107 11.14 17.17 3.00
N THR A 108 10.70 16.08 3.63
CA THR A 108 11.57 15.11 4.30
C THR A 108 12.53 14.46 3.33
N VAL A 109 12.06 13.96 2.19
CA VAL A 109 12.88 13.34 1.15
C VAL A 109 13.85 14.37 0.57
N LYS A 110 13.39 15.59 0.28
CA LYS A 110 14.26 16.69 -0.19
C LYS A 110 15.40 16.98 0.79
N ASN A 111 15.09 17.09 2.07
CA ASN A 111 16.08 17.38 3.11
C ASN A 111 17.00 16.18 3.37
N THR A 112 16.48 14.95 3.25
CA THR A 112 17.26 13.71 3.33
C THR A 112 18.26 13.64 2.18
N ILE A 113 17.86 13.96 0.95
CA ILE A 113 18.77 14.01 -0.21
C ILE A 113 19.87 15.05 0.05
N LYS A 114 19.52 16.26 0.52
CA LYS A 114 20.52 17.29 0.84
C LYS A 114 21.52 16.80 1.89
N TYR A 115 21.04 16.16 2.94
CA TYR A 115 21.89 15.57 3.98
C TYR A 115 22.81 14.49 3.40
N MET A 116 22.26 13.58 2.60
CA MET A 116 22.99 12.47 1.97
C MET A 116 24.09 13.00 1.04
N LEU A 117 23.79 14.01 0.22
CA LEU A 117 24.76 14.65 -0.66
C LEU A 117 25.87 15.36 0.14
N HIS A 118 25.53 16.08 1.20
CA HIS A 118 26.55 16.74 2.03
C HIS A 118 27.48 15.76 2.74
N LYS A 119 26.95 14.64 3.23
CA LYS A 119 27.69 13.71 4.09
C LYS A 119 28.39 12.60 3.32
N TYR A 120 27.81 12.15 2.22
CA TYR A 120 28.22 10.93 1.51
C TYR A 120 28.55 11.18 0.03
N ALA A 121 28.66 12.42 -0.43
CA ALA A 121 29.10 12.72 -1.80
C ALA A 121 30.37 11.95 -2.16
N TYR A 122 30.38 11.36 -3.36
CA TYR A 122 31.48 10.54 -3.90
C TYR A 122 31.79 9.26 -3.11
N THR A 123 30.85 8.77 -2.28
CA THR A 123 30.98 7.49 -1.56
C THR A 123 29.83 6.54 -1.89
N ALA A 124 30.02 5.26 -1.61
CA ALA A 124 28.94 4.28 -1.64
C ALA A 124 28.12 4.38 -0.35
N VAL A 125 26.80 4.45 -0.49
CA VAL A 125 25.85 4.49 0.62
C VAL A 125 25.13 3.15 0.74
N GLN A 126 24.59 2.82 1.91
CA GLN A 126 23.72 1.65 2.10
C GLN A 126 22.36 2.09 2.68
N VAL A 127 21.39 1.18 2.73
CA VAL A 127 20.06 1.44 3.34
C VAL A 127 20.18 1.96 4.79
N VAL A 128 21.19 1.50 5.54
CA VAL A 128 21.45 1.99 6.92
C VAL A 128 21.89 3.47 6.96
N ASP A 129 22.53 3.98 5.90
CA ASP A 129 22.87 5.40 5.80
C ASP A 129 21.61 6.24 5.52
N TRP A 130 20.71 5.72 4.69
CA TRP A 130 19.39 6.32 4.45
C TRP A 130 18.53 6.36 5.71
N GLU A 131 18.50 5.27 6.48
CA GLU A 131 17.84 5.22 7.79
C GLU A 131 18.35 6.34 8.70
N LYS A 132 19.67 6.46 8.88
CA LYS A 132 20.29 7.51 9.71
C LYS A 132 19.96 8.91 9.21
N ALA A 133 20.00 9.13 7.89
CA ALA A 133 19.72 10.43 7.29
C ALA A 133 18.26 10.85 7.52
N VAL A 134 17.31 9.93 7.38
CA VAL A 134 15.89 10.22 7.65
C VAL A 134 15.66 10.51 9.13
N VAL A 135 16.29 9.78 10.04
CA VAL A 135 16.20 10.07 11.49
C VAL A 135 16.74 11.46 11.81
N GLU A 136 17.90 11.83 11.24
CA GLU A 136 18.50 13.14 11.46
C GLU A 136 17.61 14.29 10.95
N VAL A 137 16.99 14.11 9.79
CA VAL A 137 16.14 15.14 9.16
C VAL A 137 14.79 15.28 9.85
N THR A 138 14.20 14.17 10.31
CA THR A 138 12.86 14.16 10.91
C THR A 138 12.87 14.31 12.43
N GLY A 139 13.99 13.99 13.09
CA GLY A 139 14.05 13.82 14.53
C GLY A 139 13.23 12.64 15.05
N ASN A 140 12.83 11.70 14.18
CA ASN A 140 11.91 10.60 14.50
C ASN A 140 12.52 9.24 14.16
N GLU A 141 12.78 8.42 15.18
CA GLU A 141 13.36 7.08 15.00
C GLU A 141 12.46 6.13 14.20
N HIS A 142 11.13 6.28 14.30
CA HIS A 142 10.19 5.44 13.56
C HIS A 142 10.29 5.66 12.05
N ALA A 143 10.67 6.85 11.59
CA ALA A 143 10.85 7.13 10.16
C ALA A 143 12.04 6.33 9.59
N GLY A 144 13.14 6.23 10.34
CA GLY A 144 14.29 5.41 9.99
C GLY A 144 13.97 3.91 10.02
N GLN A 145 13.32 3.45 11.09
CA GLN A 145 12.91 2.05 11.26
C GLN A 145 12.00 1.60 10.11
N MET A 146 10.98 2.41 9.80
CA MET A 146 10.09 2.18 8.66
C MET A 146 10.88 2.08 7.35
N LEU A 147 11.74 3.05 7.03
CA LEU A 147 12.54 3.02 5.80
C LEU A 147 13.33 1.72 5.69
N ARG A 148 14.07 1.36 6.74
CA ARG A 148 14.90 0.16 6.74
C ARG A 148 14.07 -1.11 6.53
N GLU A 149 12.99 -1.27 7.27
CA GLU A 149 12.13 -2.46 7.17
C GLU A 149 11.51 -2.61 5.79
N TRP A 150 11.00 -1.51 5.22
CA TRP A 150 10.28 -1.50 3.94
C TRP A 150 11.20 -1.74 2.74
N PHE A 151 12.47 -1.34 2.82
CA PHE A 151 13.47 -1.69 1.80
C PHE A 151 14.00 -3.12 1.93
N LEU A 152 14.19 -3.62 3.15
CA LEU A 152 14.85 -4.92 3.37
C LEU A 152 13.91 -6.12 3.27
N ARG A 153 12.62 -5.96 3.53
CA ARG A 153 11.66 -7.08 3.56
C ARG A 153 10.92 -7.19 2.23
N LYS A 154 10.69 -8.43 1.77
CA LYS A 154 10.07 -8.72 0.45
C LYS A 154 8.57 -8.46 0.39
N THR A 155 7.90 -8.53 1.53
CA THR A 155 6.45 -8.35 1.67
C THR A 155 6.12 -6.89 2.02
N ARG A 156 4.84 -6.57 2.22
CA ARG A 156 4.38 -5.25 2.64
C ARG A 156 3.60 -5.35 3.95
N PRO A 157 3.53 -4.27 4.76
CA PRO A 157 2.70 -4.26 5.95
C PRO A 157 1.22 -4.38 5.60
N VAL A 158 0.52 -5.24 6.36
CA VAL A 158 -0.93 -5.41 6.32
C VAL A 158 -1.45 -5.24 7.74
N LEU A 159 -2.33 -4.27 7.95
CA LEU A 159 -2.97 -3.96 9.22
C LEU A 159 -4.46 -4.24 9.14
N GLN A 160 -4.99 -4.91 10.17
CA GLN A 160 -6.42 -4.99 10.44
C GLN A 160 -6.80 -3.96 11.51
N LEU A 161 -7.71 -3.06 11.17
CA LEU A 161 -8.27 -2.07 12.07
C LEU A 161 -9.60 -2.56 12.63
N THR A 162 -9.75 -2.47 13.94
CA THR A 162 -11.02 -2.61 14.65
C THR A 162 -11.34 -1.31 15.38
N VAL A 163 -12.54 -0.75 15.15
CA VAL A 163 -12.97 0.51 15.76
C VAL A 163 -13.94 0.24 16.91
N SER A 164 -13.54 0.62 18.11
CA SER A 164 -14.38 0.61 19.32
C SER A 164 -14.82 2.04 19.69
N PRO A 165 -15.83 2.22 20.57
CA PRO A 165 -16.34 3.55 20.92
C PRO A 165 -15.30 4.53 21.49
N LYS A 166 -14.23 4.02 22.12
CA LYS A 166 -13.20 4.83 22.80
C LYS A 166 -11.77 4.46 22.39
N SER A 167 -11.61 3.55 21.45
CA SER A 167 -10.29 3.08 21.03
C SER A 167 -10.31 2.58 19.60
N VAL A 168 -9.13 2.60 19.00
CA VAL A 168 -8.84 1.91 17.75
C VAL A 168 -7.78 0.86 18.02
N GLN A 169 -7.96 -0.33 17.47
CA GLN A 169 -7.00 -1.42 17.59
C GLN A 169 -6.47 -1.77 16.21
N PHE A 170 -5.15 -1.78 16.07
CA PHE A 170 -4.45 -2.26 14.90
C PHE A 170 -3.83 -3.62 15.20
N GLU A 171 -4.05 -4.59 14.33
CA GLU A 171 -3.40 -5.90 14.35
C GLU A 171 -2.61 -6.09 13.05
N GLN A 172 -1.31 -6.42 13.15
CA GLN A 172 -0.52 -6.70 11.96
C GLN A 172 -0.77 -8.13 11.50
N MET A 173 -1.22 -8.31 10.26
CA MET A 173 -1.56 -9.64 9.72
C MET A 173 -0.36 -10.37 9.11
N THR A 174 0.76 -9.67 8.93
CA THR A 174 2.02 -10.23 8.44
C THR A 174 2.79 -10.97 9.53
N ASP A 175 3.63 -11.90 9.13
CA ASP A 175 4.43 -12.68 10.09
C ASP A 175 5.49 -11.79 10.77
N ASP A 176 6.14 -10.91 10.00
CA ASP A 176 7.01 -9.85 10.51
C ASP A 176 6.21 -8.68 11.09
N VAL A 177 6.74 -8.05 12.15
CA VAL A 177 6.21 -6.82 12.76
C VAL A 177 6.85 -5.62 12.08
N TRP A 178 6.04 -4.70 11.58
CA TRP A 178 6.44 -3.49 10.88
C TRP A 178 6.25 -2.24 11.71
N THR A 179 7.00 -1.21 11.37
CA THR A 179 6.76 0.18 11.72
C THR A 179 5.92 0.80 10.61
N VAL A 180 4.68 1.14 10.93
CA VAL A 180 3.72 1.72 9.97
C VAL A 180 3.21 3.05 10.50
N PRO A 181 3.56 4.20 9.88
CA PRO A 181 2.92 5.46 10.21
C PRO A 181 1.48 5.45 9.69
N VAL A 182 0.51 5.80 10.53
CA VAL A 182 -0.91 5.81 10.18
C VAL A 182 -1.57 7.07 10.75
N GLU A 183 -2.27 7.82 9.90
CA GLU A 183 -3.16 8.88 10.34
C GLU A 183 -4.52 8.31 10.70
N ILE A 184 -5.08 8.65 11.85
CA ILE A 184 -6.43 8.27 12.27
C ILE A 184 -7.28 9.53 12.27
N ALA A 185 -8.35 9.54 11.49
CA ALA A 185 -9.21 10.71 11.34
C ALA A 185 -10.68 10.41 11.64
N GLY A 186 -11.35 11.42 12.16
CA GLY A 186 -12.74 11.41 12.61
C GLY A 186 -13.12 12.78 13.17
N SER A 187 -14.32 12.92 13.71
CA SER A 187 -14.82 14.17 14.31
C SER A 187 -13.95 14.77 15.42
N SER A 188 -13.13 13.97 16.11
CA SER A 188 -12.22 14.45 17.15
C SER A 188 -10.90 15.02 16.62
N GLY A 189 -10.68 14.98 15.31
CA GLY A 189 -9.49 15.48 14.64
C GLY A 189 -8.63 14.37 14.04
N VAL A 190 -7.43 14.73 13.60
CA VAL A 190 -6.45 13.80 13.01
C VAL A 190 -5.37 13.48 14.04
N HIS A 191 -5.09 12.20 14.22
CA HIS A 191 -4.03 11.70 15.09
C HIS A 191 -3.05 10.85 14.29
N LEU A 192 -1.78 11.26 14.20
CA LEU A 192 -0.73 10.45 13.59
C LEU A 192 -0.09 9.54 14.64
N ALA A 193 -0.03 8.25 14.36
CA ALA A 193 0.59 7.24 15.21
C ALA A 193 1.50 6.32 14.40
N ALA A 194 2.52 5.74 15.04
CA ALA A 194 3.31 4.65 14.48
C ALA A 194 2.85 3.33 15.09
N VAL A 195 2.35 2.42 14.25
CA VAL A 195 2.05 1.04 14.66
C VAL A 195 3.34 0.24 14.60
N THR A 196 3.89 -0.13 15.76
CA THR A 196 5.17 -0.84 15.89
C THR A 196 5.05 -2.21 16.56
N GLU A 197 3.87 -2.54 17.07
CA GLU A 197 3.58 -3.79 17.77
C GLU A 197 2.68 -4.69 16.93
N LYS A 198 2.68 -5.99 17.22
CA LYS A 198 1.81 -6.97 16.55
C LYS A 198 0.33 -6.64 16.74
N SER A 199 -0.04 -6.16 17.93
CA SER A 199 -1.37 -5.64 18.23
C SER A 199 -1.23 -4.39 19.09
N LEU A 200 -1.67 -3.23 18.58
CA LEU A 200 -1.58 -1.94 19.26
C LEU A 200 -2.98 -1.35 19.43
N THR A 201 -3.35 -0.99 20.65
CA THR A 201 -4.60 -0.28 20.94
C THR A 201 -4.29 1.17 21.30
N LEU A 202 -4.90 2.10 20.56
CA LEU A 202 -4.74 3.54 20.79
C LEU A 202 -6.05 4.13 21.30
N PRO A 203 -5.99 5.02 22.31
CA PRO A 203 -7.17 5.76 22.75
C PRO A 203 -7.57 6.75 21.66
N TYR A 204 -8.74 6.52 21.06
CA TYR A 204 -9.30 7.40 20.04
C TYR A 204 -10.81 7.27 20.07
N SER A 205 -11.50 8.39 20.26
CA SER A 205 -12.97 8.43 20.28
C SER A 205 -13.44 9.39 19.20
N SER A 206 -14.46 8.98 18.45
CA SER A 206 -15.11 9.81 17.45
C SER A 206 -16.62 9.61 17.56
N ASN A 207 -17.39 10.67 17.38
CA ASN A 207 -18.86 10.61 17.41
C ASN A 207 -19.44 10.16 16.06
N ASP A 208 -18.63 10.12 15.00
CA ASP A 208 -19.03 9.81 13.64
C ASP A 208 -18.20 8.64 13.05
N TYR A 209 -17.40 8.92 12.04
CA TYR A 209 -16.55 7.96 11.34
C TYR A 209 -15.17 7.94 11.97
N VAL A 210 -14.51 6.79 11.85
CA VAL A 210 -13.09 6.63 12.16
C VAL A 210 -12.47 5.95 10.96
N ILE A 211 -11.54 6.64 10.32
CA ILE A 211 -10.84 6.15 9.13
C ILE A 211 -9.35 6.22 9.43
N ALA A 212 -8.68 5.07 9.30
CA ALA A 212 -7.24 4.99 9.26
C ALA A 212 -6.74 5.28 7.84
N ASP A 213 -5.76 6.14 7.76
CA ASP A 213 -5.11 6.68 6.58
C ASP A 213 -6.10 7.21 5.52
N PRO A 214 -6.92 8.22 5.86
CA PRO A 214 -7.99 8.72 4.98
C PRO A 214 -7.46 9.34 3.67
N ALA A 215 -6.22 9.80 3.67
CA ALA A 215 -5.53 10.34 2.49
C ALA A 215 -4.61 9.29 1.82
N ARG A 216 -4.56 8.07 2.35
CA ARG A 216 -3.79 6.94 1.80
C ARG A 216 -2.30 7.24 1.64
N LYS A 217 -1.74 7.91 2.65
CA LYS A 217 -0.34 8.33 2.73
C LYS A 217 0.56 7.17 3.08
N SER A 218 0.12 6.30 3.99
CA SER A 218 0.78 5.06 4.35
C SER A 218 0.46 4.03 3.29
N THR A 219 1.38 3.76 2.37
CA THR A 219 1.12 2.76 1.33
C THR A 219 1.04 1.32 1.85
N ALA A 220 0.93 1.15 3.17
CA ALA A 220 0.52 -0.05 3.87
C ALA A 220 -0.92 -0.45 3.54
N MET A 221 -1.20 -1.75 3.57
CA MET A 221 -2.55 -2.27 3.37
C MET A 221 -3.32 -2.18 4.67
N ILE A 222 -4.38 -1.37 4.73
CA ILE A 222 -5.20 -1.23 5.93
C ILE A 222 -6.60 -1.75 5.61
N ILE A 223 -6.99 -2.81 6.30
CA ILE A 223 -8.31 -3.40 6.17
C ILE A 223 -9.09 -3.24 7.48
N TYR A 224 -10.40 -3.30 7.39
CA TYR A 224 -11.31 -3.03 8.50
C TYR A 224 -12.11 -4.28 8.88
N ASP A 225 -12.64 -4.32 10.10
CA ASP A 225 -13.67 -5.31 10.45
C ASP A 225 -15.00 -5.01 9.74
N ALA A 226 -15.92 -5.98 9.78
CA ALA A 226 -17.19 -5.89 9.05
C ALA A 226 -18.03 -4.67 9.46
N ASP A 227 -18.11 -4.36 10.76
CA ASP A 227 -18.89 -3.21 11.24
C ASP A 227 -18.28 -1.88 10.78
N SER A 228 -16.96 -1.79 10.81
CA SER A 228 -16.26 -0.61 10.30
C SER A 228 -16.45 -0.42 8.79
N TYR A 229 -16.44 -1.49 7.98
CA TYR A 229 -16.78 -1.36 6.56
C TYR A 229 -18.22 -0.89 6.32
N ILE A 230 -19.19 -1.35 7.12
CA ILE A 230 -20.56 -0.84 7.04
C ILE A 230 -20.60 0.67 7.35
N ARG A 231 -19.81 1.15 8.30
CA ARG A 231 -19.67 2.59 8.57
C ARG A 231 -19.03 3.34 7.38
N LEU A 232 -17.99 2.77 6.76
CA LEU A 232 -17.37 3.36 5.56
C LEU A 232 -18.36 3.48 4.39
N ILE A 233 -19.24 2.49 4.20
CA ILE A 233 -20.31 2.56 3.19
C ILE A 233 -21.24 3.73 3.44
N ARG A 234 -21.61 3.98 4.70
CA ARG A 234 -22.42 5.15 5.07
C ARG A 234 -21.66 6.46 4.90
N CYS A 235 -20.33 6.43 4.98
CA CYS A 235 -19.44 7.58 4.77
C CYS A 235 -19.38 8.00 3.30
N TRP A 236 -19.66 7.10 2.35
CA TRP A 236 -19.45 7.29 0.91
C TRP A 236 -20.09 8.54 0.29
N ASP A 237 -21.26 8.92 0.79
CA ASP A 237 -22.03 10.08 0.34
C ASP A 237 -22.22 11.13 1.46
N ASP A 238 -21.59 10.93 2.63
CA ASP A 238 -21.68 11.88 3.75
C ASP A 238 -20.59 12.95 3.64
N THR A 239 -20.99 14.22 3.65
CA THR A 239 -20.06 15.37 3.61
C THR A 239 -19.15 15.46 4.83
N ARG A 240 -19.50 14.80 5.94
CA ARG A 240 -18.70 14.73 7.17
C ARG A 240 -17.62 13.64 7.09
N CYS A 241 -17.60 12.85 6.02
CA CYS A 241 -16.64 11.77 5.87
C CYS A 241 -15.20 12.33 5.85
N PRO A 242 -14.28 11.82 6.70
CA PRO A 242 -12.89 12.27 6.71
C PRO A 242 -12.10 11.93 5.44
N ALA A 243 -12.62 11.01 4.61
CA ALA A 243 -12.00 10.56 3.37
C ALA A 243 -12.89 10.92 2.16
N ASN A 244 -12.25 11.28 1.05
CA ASN A 244 -12.97 11.49 -0.20
C ASN A 244 -13.34 10.15 -0.88
N ARG A 245 -14.19 10.20 -1.91
CA ARG A 245 -14.68 8.99 -2.61
C ARG A 245 -13.57 8.17 -3.25
N ASP A 246 -12.52 8.81 -3.75
CA ASP A 246 -11.40 8.09 -4.37
C ASP A 246 -10.56 7.34 -3.34
N ALA A 247 -10.34 7.93 -2.16
CA ALA A 247 -9.70 7.27 -1.04
C ALA A 247 -10.56 6.12 -0.50
N LEU A 248 -11.87 6.30 -0.36
CA LEU A 248 -12.79 5.23 0.05
C LEU A 248 -12.82 4.09 -0.97
N ARG A 249 -12.82 4.39 -2.28
CA ARG A 249 -12.69 3.38 -3.35
C ARG A 249 -11.43 2.57 -3.13
N GLY A 250 -10.34 3.28 -2.89
CA GLY A 250 -9.06 2.75 -2.52
C GLY A 250 -9.05 1.77 -1.35
N ILE A 251 -9.61 2.19 -0.22
CA ILE A 251 -9.71 1.38 1.00
C ILE A 251 -10.49 0.08 0.73
N VAL A 252 -11.57 0.15 -0.05
CA VAL A 252 -12.33 -1.05 -0.44
C VAL A 252 -11.54 -1.96 -1.40
N ARG A 253 -10.64 -1.41 -2.23
CA ARG A 253 -9.75 -2.24 -3.06
C ARG A 253 -8.73 -3.00 -2.21
N ASP A 254 -8.20 -2.38 -1.17
CA ASP A 254 -7.24 -3.00 -0.25
C ASP A 254 -7.83 -4.22 0.46
N LEU A 255 -9.09 -4.12 0.89
CA LEU A 255 -9.84 -5.25 1.43
C LEU A 255 -9.67 -6.48 0.55
N VAL A 256 -9.92 -6.35 -0.74
CA VAL A 256 -10.01 -7.51 -1.61
C VAL A 256 -8.62 -8.00 -2.02
N ALA A 257 -7.66 -7.10 -2.20
CA ALA A 257 -6.27 -7.48 -2.39
C ALA A 257 -5.74 -8.35 -1.24
N VAL A 258 -6.15 -8.06 0.00
CA VAL A 258 -5.83 -8.87 1.18
C VAL A 258 -6.69 -10.14 1.27
N LEU A 259 -7.98 -10.08 0.96
CA LEU A 259 -8.87 -11.26 1.00
C LEU A 259 -8.39 -12.40 0.10
N LEU A 260 -7.80 -12.08 -1.06
CA LEU A 260 -7.24 -13.08 -1.98
C LEU A 260 -6.13 -13.93 -1.36
N THR A 261 -5.55 -13.49 -0.23
CA THR A 261 -4.46 -14.18 0.47
C THR A 261 -4.93 -15.16 1.55
N ASP A 262 -6.25 -15.29 1.78
CA ASP A 262 -6.87 -16.14 2.83
C ASP A 262 -6.35 -15.93 4.27
N ARG A 263 -5.79 -14.74 4.56
CA ARG A 263 -5.27 -14.39 5.90
C ARG A 263 -6.37 -14.00 6.89
N LEU A 264 -7.55 -13.60 6.40
CA LEU A 264 -8.68 -13.24 7.26
C LEU A 264 -9.38 -14.49 7.83
N PRO A 265 -9.82 -14.46 9.10
CA PRO A 265 -10.59 -15.56 9.68
C PRO A 265 -11.93 -15.71 8.98
N ALA A 266 -12.52 -16.91 9.07
CA ALA A 266 -13.89 -17.13 8.64
C ALA A 266 -14.84 -16.22 9.45
N PRO A 267 -15.78 -15.51 8.80
CA PRO A 267 -16.68 -14.60 9.48
C PRO A 267 -17.65 -15.37 10.39
N GLN A 268 -18.03 -14.74 11.48
CA GLN A 268 -19.10 -15.25 12.33
C GLN A 268 -20.45 -15.11 11.64
N LEU A 269 -21.43 -15.96 12.03
CA LEU A 269 -22.79 -15.94 11.48
C LEU A 269 -23.42 -14.54 11.47
N VAL A 270 -23.18 -13.75 12.53
CA VAL A 270 -23.70 -12.39 12.70
C VAL A 270 -23.10 -11.38 11.72
N ASP A 271 -21.91 -11.66 11.17
CA ASP A 271 -21.20 -10.76 10.25
C ASP A 271 -21.45 -11.10 8.78
N ILE A 272 -21.98 -12.28 8.47
CA ILE A 272 -22.25 -12.71 7.09
C ILE A 272 -23.15 -11.71 6.34
N PRO A 273 -24.27 -11.19 6.91
CA PRO A 273 -25.07 -10.19 6.23
C PRO A 273 -24.32 -8.88 5.97
N LYS A 274 -23.42 -8.49 6.90
CA LYS A 274 -22.60 -7.29 6.77
C LYS A 274 -21.60 -7.44 5.61
N TRP A 275 -20.87 -8.55 5.56
CA TRP A 275 -19.96 -8.85 4.44
C TRP A 275 -20.67 -8.89 3.09
N LYS A 276 -21.86 -9.48 3.02
CA LYS A 276 -22.68 -9.43 1.79
C LYS A 276 -23.04 -8.01 1.39
N ALA A 277 -23.39 -7.14 2.35
CA ALA A 277 -23.68 -5.74 2.06
C ALA A 277 -22.42 -5.02 1.53
N VAL A 278 -21.24 -5.29 2.10
CA VAL A 278 -19.95 -4.77 1.62
C VAL A 278 -19.69 -5.18 0.17
N PHE A 279 -19.81 -6.48 -0.14
CA PHE A 279 -19.60 -6.97 -1.50
C PHE A 279 -20.64 -6.42 -2.50
N LYS A 280 -21.92 -6.35 -2.12
CA LYS A 280 -22.96 -5.74 -2.95
C LYS A 280 -22.68 -4.27 -3.24
N PHE A 281 -22.23 -3.52 -2.23
CA PHE A 281 -21.85 -2.12 -2.39
C PHE A 281 -20.66 -1.97 -3.33
N ALA A 282 -19.62 -2.80 -3.17
CA ALA A 282 -18.43 -2.78 -4.02
C ALA A 282 -18.77 -3.11 -5.49
N ARG A 283 -19.68 -4.07 -5.72
CA ARG A 283 -20.20 -4.40 -7.04
C ARG A 283 -21.01 -3.26 -7.65
N GLY A 284 -21.96 -2.70 -6.88
CA GLY A 284 -22.83 -1.61 -7.35
C GLY A 284 -22.06 -0.34 -7.76
N ASN A 285 -20.96 -0.05 -7.07
CA ASN A 285 -20.10 1.11 -7.36
C ASN A 285 -18.89 0.77 -8.25
N ARG A 286 -18.80 -0.46 -8.79
CA ARG A 286 -17.68 -0.93 -9.64
C ARG A 286 -16.30 -0.67 -9.02
N LEU A 287 -16.16 -0.94 -7.72
CA LEU A 287 -14.92 -0.68 -6.97
C LEU A 287 -13.85 -1.76 -7.21
N LEU A 288 -14.27 -2.95 -7.67
CA LEU A 288 -13.43 -4.13 -7.82
C LEU A 288 -13.28 -4.52 -9.29
N SER A 289 -12.17 -5.17 -9.62
CA SER A 289 -11.85 -5.68 -10.96
C SER A 289 -11.18 -7.05 -10.90
N GLY A 290 -11.22 -7.83 -11.99
CA GLY A 290 -10.51 -9.10 -12.09
C GLY A 290 -10.93 -10.15 -11.04
N ASN A 291 -9.97 -10.86 -10.47
CA ASN A 291 -10.21 -11.91 -9.45
C ASN A 291 -10.97 -11.39 -8.24
N ALA A 292 -10.68 -10.15 -7.82
CA ALA A 292 -11.35 -9.48 -6.71
C ALA A 292 -12.87 -9.31 -6.96
N ALA A 293 -13.24 -8.82 -8.15
CA ALA A 293 -14.64 -8.70 -8.54
C ALA A 293 -15.31 -10.08 -8.63
N CYS A 294 -14.59 -11.07 -9.15
CA CYS A 294 -15.07 -12.44 -9.27
C CYS A 294 -15.41 -13.07 -7.91
N CYS A 295 -14.48 -13.05 -6.95
CA CYS A 295 -14.71 -13.65 -5.64
C CYS A 295 -15.77 -12.92 -4.83
N SER A 296 -15.83 -11.58 -4.97
CA SER A 296 -16.92 -10.79 -4.40
C SER A 296 -18.29 -11.20 -4.96
N ASP A 297 -18.40 -11.47 -6.27
CA ASP A 297 -19.67 -11.87 -6.89
C ASP A 297 -20.06 -13.29 -6.48
N TYR A 298 -19.10 -14.23 -6.44
CA TYR A 298 -19.29 -15.58 -5.90
C TYR A 298 -19.86 -15.55 -4.46
N ALA A 299 -19.35 -14.66 -3.61
CA ALA A 299 -19.85 -14.51 -2.25
C ALA A 299 -21.27 -13.94 -2.15
N ILE A 300 -21.72 -13.16 -3.14
CA ILE A 300 -23.08 -12.59 -3.19
C ILE A 300 -24.08 -13.60 -3.77
N SER A 301 -23.76 -14.16 -4.94
CA SER A 301 -24.59 -15.09 -5.68
C SER A 301 -23.71 -16.21 -6.20
N ARG A 302 -23.91 -17.43 -5.68
CA ARG A 302 -23.18 -18.64 -6.12
C ARG A 302 -23.25 -18.85 -7.65
N THR A 303 -24.28 -18.33 -8.29
CA THR A 303 -24.36 -18.15 -9.74
C THR A 303 -23.63 -16.86 -10.11
N VAL A 304 -22.37 -16.98 -10.51
CA VAL A 304 -21.54 -15.83 -10.88
C VAL A 304 -22.02 -15.28 -12.22
N GLU A 305 -22.53 -14.05 -12.22
CA GLU A 305 -22.98 -13.36 -13.46
C GLU A 305 -21.80 -12.78 -14.23
N ILE A 306 -20.71 -12.49 -13.52
CA ILE A 306 -19.46 -12.02 -14.11
C ILE A 306 -18.77 -13.19 -14.82
N ALA A 307 -18.16 -12.92 -15.99
CA ALA A 307 -17.36 -13.89 -16.74
C ALA A 307 -16.09 -14.29 -15.97
N CYS A 308 -16.26 -15.09 -14.92
CA CYS A 308 -15.20 -15.68 -14.14
C CYS A 308 -14.69 -16.93 -14.83
N THR A 309 -13.38 -17.05 -14.95
CA THR A 309 -12.79 -18.33 -15.34
C THR A 309 -13.00 -19.34 -14.22
N TRP A 310 -13.16 -20.61 -14.58
CA TRP A 310 -13.34 -21.71 -13.62
C TRP A 310 -12.22 -21.75 -12.57
N VAL A 311 -10.98 -21.48 -12.99
CA VAL A 311 -9.80 -21.44 -12.11
C VAL A 311 -9.92 -20.41 -10.98
N VAL A 312 -10.47 -19.23 -11.29
CA VAL A 312 -10.67 -18.18 -10.28
C VAL A 312 -11.76 -18.58 -9.31
N ARG A 313 -12.84 -19.22 -9.79
CA ARG A 313 -13.91 -19.72 -8.91
C ARG A 313 -13.38 -20.75 -7.90
N ASP A 314 -12.54 -21.69 -8.35
CA ASP A 314 -11.89 -22.67 -7.47
C ASP A 314 -10.97 -22.01 -6.44
N THR A 315 -10.35 -20.87 -6.78
CA THR A 315 -9.54 -20.09 -5.82
C THR A 315 -10.44 -19.41 -4.80
N CYS A 316 -11.55 -18.79 -5.22
CA CYS A 316 -12.51 -18.15 -4.32
C CYS A 316 -13.14 -19.15 -3.33
N GLU A 317 -13.43 -20.38 -3.76
CA GLU A 317 -13.97 -21.47 -2.93
C GLU A 317 -12.99 -21.91 -1.82
N LYS A 318 -11.68 -21.74 -2.03
CA LYS A 318 -10.65 -22.05 -1.04
C LYS A 318 -10.45 -20.96 0.00
N ILE A 319 -10.84 -19.72 -0.31
CA ILE A 319 -10.74 -18.60 0.62
C ILE A 319 -11.87 -18.70 1.65
N ARG A 320 -11.50 -18.84 2.93
CA ARG A 320 -12.40 -19.11 4.05
C ARG A 320 -13.52 -18.10 4.17
N LEU A 321 -13.19 -16.81 4.02
CA LEU A 321 -14.19 -15.74 4.13
C LEU A 321 -15.23 -15.83 3.00
N PHE A 322 -14.79 -15.90 1.74
CA PHE A 322 -15.71 -15.97 0.60
C PHE A 322 -16.57 -17.23 0.64
N ASN A 323 -15.96 -18.38 0.91
CA ASN A 323 -16.66 -19.65 0.99
C ASN A 323 -17.71 -19.66 2.11
N THR A 324 -17.37 -19.15 3.30
CA THR A 324 -18.34 -19.07 4.42
C THR A 324 -19.52 -18.15 4.06
N VAL A 325 -19.24 -16.97 3.49
CA VAL A 325 -20.31 -16.03 3.09
C VAL A 325 -21.22 -16.63 2.01
N ALA A 326 -20.66 -17.36 1.05
CA ALA A 326 -21.41 -18.01 -0.03
C ALA A 326 -22.21 -19.23 0.45
N THR A 327 -21.65 -20.02 1.38
CA THR A 327 -22.22 -21.33 1.76
C THR A 327 -23.34 -21.21 2.78
N THR A 328 -23.21 -20.33 3.76
CA THR A 328 -24.21 -20.14 4.83
C THR A 328 -25.45 -19.36 4.36
N ALA A 329 -25.49 -18.95 3.09
CA ALA A 329 -26.60 -18.25 2.44
C ALA A 329 -27.84 -19.11 2.11
N GLY A 330 -27.78 -20.43 2.36
CA GLY A 330 -28.81 -21.40 1.95
C GLY A 330 -29.65 -21.97 3.09
N VAL A 331 -29.69 -21.30 4.25
CA VAL A 331 -30.62 -21.59 5.35
C VAL A 331 -31.50 -20.38 5.60
#